data_AF-A0A957KKV6-F1
#
_entry.id   AF-A0A957KKV6-F1
#
_cell.length_a   1.000
_cell.length_b   1.000
_cell.length_c   1.000
_cell.angle_alpha   90.00
_cell.angle_beta   90.00
_cell.angle_gamma   90.00
#
_symmetry.space_group_name_H-M   'P 1'
#
loop_
_entity.id
_entity.type
_entity.pdbx_description
1 polymer ?
#
loop_
_entity_poly.entity_id
_entity_poly.type
_entity_poly.pdbx_seq_one_letter_code
_entity_poly.pdbx_strand_id
1 'polypeptide(L)'
;MSNDFVCPQCRGPLQALTPETRFCPADQLSFARLDGIWRFLPPTRADRFAPFIADYEAIRAAEGRGTESGDYYRQLPAVDLTGRHSAMWAQRHQSFQLLL
;
A
#
# COMPACT_ATOMS: atom_id res chain seq x y z
N MET A 1 -1.70 26.88 2.77
CA MET A 1 -1.24 25.56 2.31
C MET A 1 -1.50 24.58 3.45
N SER A 2 -2.51 23.71 3.32
CA SER A 2 -2.82 22.75 4.37
C SER A 2 -1.71 21.70 4.45
N ASN A 3 -1.20 21.45 5.65
CA ASN A 3 -0.10 20.53 5.87
C ASN A 3 -0.67 19.14 6.20
N ASP A 4 -1.20 18.46 5.18
CA ASP A 4 -2.05 17.27 5.37
C ASP A 4 -1.29 16.00 5.76
N PHE A 5 0.05 16.04 5.79
CA PHE A 5 0.87 14.87 6.09
C PHE A 5 1.76 15.07 7.32
N VAL A 6 1.91 13.99 8.06
CA VAL A 6 2.76 13.89 9.26
C VAL A 6 3.82 12.81 9.08
N CYS A 7 4.97 13.01 9.72
CA CYS A 7 6.06 12.04 9.71
C CYS A 7 5.62 10.76 10.43
N PRO A 8 5.79 9.56 9.84
CA PRO A 8 5.47 8.29 10.52
C PRO A 8 6.36 8.00 11.74
N GLN A 9 7.48 8.70 11.88
CA GLN A 9 8.44 8.55 12.98
C GLN A 9 8.11 9.50 14.15
N CYS A 10 8.30 10.81 13.99
CA CYS A 10 8.03 11.79 15.06
C CYS A 10 6.59 12.31 15.14
N ARG A 11 5.71 11.99 14.17
CA ARG A 11 4.36 12.58 14.01
C ARG A 11 4.32 14.09 13.78
N GLY A 12 5.47 14.73 13.61
CA GLY A 12 5.57 16.14 13.24
C GLY A 12 5.13 16.41 11.80
N PRO A 13 4.84 17.68 11.45
CA PRO A 13 4.41 18.06 10.11
C PRO A 13 5.48 17.77 9.05
N LEU A 14 5.08 17.24 7.90
CA LEU A 14 5.96 17.12 6.73
C LEU A 14 5.89 18.36 5.86
N GLN A 15 7.04 18.87 5.44
CA GLN A 15 7.15 19.98 4.51
C GLN A 15 7.11 19.46 3.06
N ALA A 16 6.50 20.23 2.16
CA ALA A 16 6.56 19.97 0.72
C ALA A 16 7.87 20.54 0.14
N LEU A 17 8.81 19.67 -0.22
CA LEU A 17 10.03 20.09 -0.94
C LEU A 17 9.75 20.23 -2.44
N THR A 18 9.03 19.26 -3.00
CA THR A 18 8.56 19.25 -4.38
C THR A 18 7.13 18.71 -4.41
N PRO A 19 6.41 18.74 -5.55
CA PRO A 19 5.11 18.09 -5.64
C PRO A 19 5.17 16.57 -5.32
N GLU A 20 6.32 15.93 -5.57
CA GLU A 20 6.58 14.49 -5.42
C GLU A 20 7.43 14.14 -4.18
N THR A 21 7.84 15.12 -3.38
CA THR A 21 8.68 14.87 -2.19
C THR A 21 8.14 15.59 -0.95
N ARG A 22 8.05 14.84 0.15
CA ARG A 22 7.77 15.35 1.49
C ARG A 22 8.97 15.14 2.39
N PHE A 23 9.25 16.09 3.26
CA PHE A 23 10.42 16.07 4.13
C PHE A 23 10.06 16.34 5.57
N CYS A 24 10.65 15.58 6.48
CA CYS A 24 10.58 15.84 7.91
C CYS A 24 11.88 16.54 8.36
N PRO A 25 11.82 17.79 8.84
CA PRO A 25 13.03 18.46 9.34
C PRO A 25 13.53 17.89 10.67
N ALA A 26 12.64 17.32 11.50
CA ALA A 26 13.00 16.76 12.81
C ALA A 26 13.76 15.44 12.68
N ASP A 27 13.26 14.51 11.86
CA ASP A 27 13.89 13.20 11.65
C ASP A 27 14.85 13.18 10.44
N GLN A 28 14.91 14.28 9.68
CA GLN A 28 15.67 14.39 8.41
C GLN A 28 15.34 13.30 7.38
N LEU A 29 14.06 12.91 7.30
CA LEU A 29 13.57 11.89 6.39
C LEU A 29 12.89 12.50 5.17
N SER A 30 13.18 11.97 3.98
CA SER A 30 12.47 12.29 2.74
C SER A 30 11.58 11.14 2.31
N PHE A 31 10.37 11.46 1.85
CA PHE A 31 9.36 10.52 1.38
C PHE A 31 8.92 10.90 -0.03
N ALA A 32 9.11 9.98 -0.97
CA ALA A 32 8.75 10.17 -2.36
C ALA A 32 7.28 9.78 -2.64
N ARG A 33 6.69 10.44 -3.63
CA ARG A 33 5.45 10.01 -4.28
C ARG A 33 5.80 9.27 -5.56
N LEU A 34 5.55 7.98 -5.59
CA LEU A 34 5.81 7.11 -6.75
C LEU A 34 4.48 6.55 -7.23
N ASP A 35 4.19 6.70 -8.52
CA ASP A 35 2.93 6.25 -9.13
C ASP A 35 1.68 6.78 -8.40
N GLY A 36 1.77 8.03 -7.94
CA GLY A 36 0.70 8.67 -7.18
C GLY A 36 0.62 8.30 -5.69
N ILE A 37 1.42 7.32 -5.22
CA ILE A 37 1.41 6.80 -3.85
C ILE A 37 2.58 7.36 -3.04
N TRP A 38 2.29 7.94 -1.87
CA TRP A 38 3.32 8.37 -0.92
C TRP A 38 3.95 7.19 -0.20
N ARG A 39 5.28 7.08 -0.25
CA ARG A 39 6.05 6.04 0.42
C ARG A 39 6.41 6.44 1.85
N PHE A 40 5.41 6.52 2.74
CA PHE A 40 5.60 6.87 4.16
C PHE A 40 6.06 5.69 5.04
N LEU A 41 6.77 4.71 4.47
CA LEU A 41 7.40 3.65 5.24
C LEU A 41 8.90 3.98 5.40
N PRO A 42 9.39 4.33 6.60
CA PRO A 42 10.81 4.56 6.82
C PRO A 42 11.66 3.34 6.45
N PRO A 43 12.88 3.51 5.92
CA PRO A 43 13.76 2.39 5.54
C PRO A 43 13.96 1.37 6.66
N THR A 44 14.20 1.84 7.89
CA THR A 44 14.39 0.97 9.06
C THR A 44 13.18 0.07 9.35
N ARG A 45 11.96 0.54 9.05
CA ARG A 45 10.75 -0.29 9.17
C ARG A 45 10.59 -1.23 7.98
N ALA A 46 10.95 -0.81 6.78
CA ALA A 46 10.97 -1.68 5.61
C ALA A 46 11.89 -2.88 5.85
N ASP A 47 13.12 -2.63 6.31
CA ASP A 47 14.11 -3.67 6.64
C ASP A 47 13.57 -4.63 7.71
N ARG A 48 12.94 -4.08 8.76
CA ARG A 48 12.33 -4.89 9.83
C ARG A 48 11.25 -5.85 9.31
N PHE A 49 10.46 -5.44 8.32
CA PHE A 49 9.37 -6.26 7.77
C PHE A 49 9.78 -7.09 6.56
N ALA A 50 10.97 -6.88 5.99
CA ALA A 50 11.40 -7.57 4.78
C ALA A 50 11.33 -9.11 4.88
N PRO A 51 11.78 -9.77 5.97
CA PRO A 51 11.65 -11.22 6.09
C PRO A 51 10.19 -11.69 6.11
N PHE A 52 9.34 -10.98 6.86
CA PHE A 52 7.91 -11.28 6.93
C PHE A 52 7.21 -11.13 5.58
N ILE A 53 7.54 -10.07 4.82
CA ILE A 53 6.99 -9.83 3.49
C ILE A 53 7.38 -10.98 2.55
N ALA A 54 8.65 -11.39 2.57
CA ALA A 54 9.13 -12.50 1.74
C ALA A 54 8.37 -13.81 2.03
N ASP A 55 8.23 -14.17 3.31
CA ASP A 55 7.49 -15.38 3.69
C ASP A 55 6.01 -15.29 3.32
N TYR A 56 5.39 -14.12 3.56
CA TYR A 56 3.99 -13.87 3.23
C TYR A 56 3.74 -13.99 1.72
N GLU A 57 4.60 -13.39 0.90
CA GLU A 57 4.50 -13.43 -0.57
C GLU A 57 4.71 -14.85 -1.10
N ALA A 58 5.67 -15.61 -0.55
CA ALA A 58 5.89 -17.00 -0.93
C ALA A 58 4.66 -17.88 -0.66
N ILE A 59 4.05 -17.75 0.53
CA ILE A 59 2.82 -18.48 0.88
C ILE A 59 1.68 -18.07 -0.06
N ARG A 60 1.49 -16.77 -0.30
CA ARG A 60 0.43 -16.27 -1.20
C ARG A 60 0.60 -16.77 -2.62
N ALA A 61 1.83 -16.75 -3.14
CA ALA A 61 2.13 -17.28 -4.46
C ALA A 61 1.81 -18.79 -4.55
N ALA A 62 2.18 -19.57 -3.52
CA ALA A 62 1.87 -21.00 -3.44
C ALA A 62 0.35 -21.28 -3.37
N GLU A 63 -0.42 -20.41 -2.74
CA GLU A 63 -1.89 -20.45 -2.73
C GLU A 63 -2.53 -19.98 -4.06
N GLY A 64 -1.73 -19.61 -5.06
CA GLY A 64 -2.21 -19.00 -6.30
C GLY A 64 -2.86 -17.63 -6.09
N ARG A 65 -2.47 -16.92 -5.02
CA ARG A 65 -2.95 -15.58 -4.69
C ARG A 65 -1.93 -14.53 -5.10
N GLY A 66 -2.44 -13.38 -5.52
CA GLY A 66 -1.62 -12.27 -5.99
C GLY A 66 -1.34 -12.33 -7.49
N THR A 67 -0.85 -11.21 -8.00
CA THR A 67 -0.41 -10.97 -9.38
C THR A 67 0.44 -9.70 -9.39
N GLU A 68 1.22 -9.52 -10.44
CA GLU A 68 2.00 -8.30 -10.70
C GLU A 68 1.16 -7.21 -11.39
N SER A 69 -0.03 -7.55 -11.90
CA SER A 69 -0.91 -6.60 -12.58
C SER A 69 -1.64 -5.69 -11.59
N GLY A 70 -1.37 -4.38 -11.66
CA GLY A 70 -2.14 -3.38 -10.92
C GLY A 70 -3.62 -3.35 -11.30
N ASP A 71 -3.96 -3.68 -12.56
CA ASP A 71 -5.35 -3.72 -13.03
C ASP A 71 -6.17 -4.79 -12.32
N TYR A 72 -5.58 -5.95 -12.04
CA TYR A 72 -6.25 -6.98 -11.25
C TYR A 72 -6.72 -6.45 -9.91
N TYR A 73 -5.84 -5.79 -9.14
CA TYR A 73 -6.21 -5.30 -7.82
C TYR A 73 -7.26 -4.18 -7.88
N ARG A 74 -7.23 -3.34 -8.92
CA ARG A 74 -8.22 -2.27 -9.12
C ARG A 74 -9.62 -2.81 -9.44
N GLN A 75 -9.72 -3.99 -10.05
CA GLN A 75 -11.01 -4.61 -10.39
C GLN A 75 -11.63 -5.36 -9.21
N LEU A 76 -10.84 -5.69 -8.19
CA LEU A 76 -11.34 -6.33 -6.98
C LEU A 76 -12.08 -5.32 -6.08
N PRO A 77 -13.11 -5.76 -5.33
CA PRO A 77 -13.60 -7.13 -5.25
C PRO A 77 -14.60 -7.50 -6.37
N ALA A 78 -14.99 -6.57 -7.25
CA ALA A 78 -16.06 -6.76 -8.22
C ALA A 78 -15.78 -7.86 -9.27
N VAL A 79 -14.55 -7.92 -9.80
CA VAL A 79 -14.17 -8.89 -10.83
C VAL A 79 -12.83 -9.52 -10.51
N ASP A 80 -12.81 -10.85 -10.39
CA ASP A 80 -11.57 -11.64 -10.35
C ASP A 80 -11.10 -11.96 -11.77
N LEU A 81 -10.17 -11.15 -12.31
CA LEU A 81 -9.63 -11.36 -13.66
C LEU A 81 -8.87 -12.68 -13.83
N THR A 82 -8.46 -13.34 -12.74
CA THR A 82 -7.71 -14.60 -12.81
C THR A 82 -8.62 -15.82 -12.82
N GLY A 83 -9.89 -15.67 -12.40
CA GLY A 83 -10.83 -16.77 -12.21
C GLY A 83 -10.50 -17.74 -11.06
N ARG A 84 -9.34 -17.57 -10.40
CA ARG A 84 -8.82 -18.55 -9.42
C ARG A 84 -9.59 -18.56 -8.10
N HIS A 85 -10.19 -17.43 -7.72
CA HIS A 85 -10.84 -17.22 -6.43
C HIS A 85 -12.21 -16.54 -6.57
N SER A 86 -12.90 -16.73 -7.71
CA SER A 86 -14.12 -15.98 -8.06
C SER A 86 -15.23 -16.07 -7.01
N ALA A 87 -15.47 -17.24 -6.42
CA ALA A 87 -16.51 -17.41 -5.39
C ALA A 87 -16.21 -16.58 -4.12
N MET A 88 -14.96 -16.57 -3.66
CA MET A 88 -14.52 -15.78 -2.52
C MET A 88 -14.63 -14.28 -2.82
N TRP A 89 -14.27 -13.86 -4.04
CA TRP A 89 -14.39 -12.45 -4.43
C TRP A 89 -15.83 -12.01 -4.61
N ALA A 90 -16.73 -12.86 -5.11
CA ALA A 90 -18.17 -12.58 -5.15
C ALA A 90 -18.74 -12.31 -3.75
N GLN A 91 -18.38 -13.13 -2.75
CA GLN A 91 -18.77 -12.90 -1.36
C GLN A 91 -18.21 -11.57 -0.83
N ARG A 92 -16.92 -11.29 -1.08
CA ARG A 92 -16.30 -10.02 -0.65
C ARG A 92 -16.92 -8.81 -1.33
N HIS A 93 -17.31 -8.92 -2.60
CA HIS A 93 -18.01 -7.86 -3.32
C HIS A 93 -19.37 -7.59 -2.68
N GLN A 94 -20.14 -8.63 -2.35
CA GLN A 94 -21.40 -8.47 -1.65
C GLN A 94 -21.20 -7.75 -0.30
N SER A 95 -20.20 -8.14 0.49
CA SER A 95 -19.89 -7.46 1.75
C SER A 95 -19.49 -5.99 1.54
N PHE A 96 -18.68 -5.72 0.51
CA PHE A 96 -18.24 -4.36 0.19
C PHE A 96 -19.41 -3.44 -0.19
N GLN A 97 -20.38 -3.94 -0.94
CA GLN A 97 -21.59 -3.18 -1.33
C GLN A 97 -22.54 -2.90 -0.15
N LEU A 98 -22.48 -3.70 0.92
CA LEU A 98 -23.36 -3.55 2.08
C LEU A 98 -22.77 -2.67 3.20
N LEU A 99 -21.45 -2.43 3.18
CA LEU A 99 -20.72 -1.70 4.24
C LEU A 99 -20.30 -0.28 3.82
N LEU A 100 -20.63 0.13 2.60
CA LEU A 100 -20.47 1.50 2.07
C LEU A 100 -21.85 2.16 1.94
#